data_AF-A0A6J0Y920-F1
#
_entry.id   AF-A0A6J0Y920-F1
#
_cell.length_a   1.000
_cell.length_b   1.000
_cell.length_c   1.000
_cell.angle_alpha   90.00
_cell.angle_beta   90.00
_cell.angle_gamma   90.00
#
_symmetry.space_group_name_H-M   'P 1'
#
loop_
_entity.id
_entity.type
_entity.pdbx_description
1 polymer ?
#
loop_
_entity_poly.entity_id
_entity_poly.type
_entity_poly.pdbx_seq_one_letter_code
_entity_poly.pdbx_strand_id
1 'polypeptide(L)'
;MDEHKQLNEVSEENRKLEVQAKRVQARLDNLQRKYEFMTIQRLKGNPQATHEAKSLKQEKVPASKPCKVSLNGQVYELLTVFMDWISDQHLSKLKNEESGMDGEKPLPTFASQRTDIQEKCVKLLPLMTEQLQWLPFVNARLHEPFVKFIYWSLRQLDAGTQHSTMTTTLRRLGEDIFRGVVTKGVQDAALEHSVESRPRTAAFFKSTSLPLRFVSTLIVLKTVTQADFLAQAFDSLCLDLQADEGKNLFLQLQAVPVVLSHLKLSSRGLLPSVMDSLLQMTVESSALQPFLEACSCSLFFRTCSVLLRAPKLDLHVLEKLSIILQKLSKIKSNKKLFELFTIHLMLQEIQRTTHPEHAFLCINLNSTLFNLGLTKCNSLAASTNP
;
A
#
# COMPACT_ATOMS: atom_id res chain seq x y z
N MET A 1 -22.46 -28.93 -40.30
CA MET A 1 -21.99 -27.57 -40.65
C MET A 1 -20.97 -27.04 -39.62
N ASP A 2 -20.54 -27.88 -38.66
CA ASP A 2 -19.81 -27.43 -37.47
C ASP A 2 -18.31 -27.72 -37.49
N GLU A 3 -17.84 -28.73 -38.24
CA GLU A 3 -16.42 -29.07 -38.32
C GLU A 3 -15.60 -28.00 -39.07
N HIS A 4 -16.18 -27.40 -40.12
CA HIS A 4 -15.50 -26.38 -40.92
C HIS A 4 -15.30 -25.06 -40.14
N LYS A 5 -16.17 -24.79 -39.16
CA LYS A 5 -16.10 -23.60 -38.31
C LYS A 5 -15.05 -23.78 -37.21
N GLN A 6 -15.00 -24.96 -36.58
CA GLN A 6 -13.95 -25.30 -35.61
C GLN A 6 -12.56 -25.29 -36.26
N LEU A 7 -12.43 -25.80 -37.49
CA LEU A 7 -11.15 -25.77 -38.21
C LEU A 7 -10.66 -24.34 -38.51
N ASN A 8 -11.58 -23.43 -38.83
CA ASN A 8 -11.25 -22.02 -39.05
C ASN A 8 -10.85 -21.31 -37.75
N GLU A 9 -11.54 -21.58 -36.64
CA GLU A 9 -11.20 -21.00 -35.32
C GLU A 9 -9.81 -21.45 -34.87
N VAL A 10 -9.50 -22.75 -35.01
CA VAL A 10 -8.16 -23.31 -34.68
C VAL A 10 -7.08 -22.78 -35.63
N SER A 11 -7.40 -22.60 -36.92
CA SER A 11 -6.46 -22.00 -37.88
C SER A 11 -6.11 -20.55 -37.53
N GLU A 12 -7.09 -19.77 -37.10
CA GLU A 12 -6.90 -18.37 -36.72
C GLU A 12 -6.17 -18.21 -35.39
N GLU A 13 -6.41 -19.11 -34.44
CA GLU A 13 -5.64 -19.18 -33.19
C GLU A 13 -4.18 -19.58 -33.44
N ASN A 14 -3.93 -20.57 -34.31
CA ASN A 14 -2.58 -20.93 -34.73
C ASN A 14 -1.86 -19.75 -35.40
N ARG A 15 -2.53 -19.00 -36.26
CA ARG A 15 -1.94 -17.80 -36.89
C ARG A 15 -1.54 -16.74 -35.85
N LYS A 16 -2.36 -16.54 -34.81
CA LYS A 16 -2.04 -15.60 -33.71
C LYS A 16 -0.83 -16.07 -32.90
N LEU A 17 -0.76 -17.37 -32.61
CA LEU A 17 0.37 -17.96 -31.90
C LEU A 17 1.66 -17.87 -32.72
N GLU A 18 1.59 -18.08 -34.04
CA GLU A 18 2.75 -17.98 -34.93
C GLU A 18 3.30 -16.54 -34.99
N VAL A 19 2.41 -15.53 -35.01
CA VAL A 19 2.81 -14.12 -34.95
C VAL A 19 3.44 -13.78 -33.58
N GLN A 20 2.90 -14.31 -32.48
CA GLN A 20 3.49 -14.14 -31.16
C GLN A 20 4.86 -14.81 -31.06
N ALA A 21 5.01 -16.04 -31.58
CA ALA A 21 6.28 -16.76 -31.62
C ALA A 21 7.35 -16.00 -32.40
N LYS A 22 7.02 -15.47 -33.59
CA LYS A 22 7.94 -14.62 -34.37
C LYS A 22 8.34 -13.34 -33.62
N ARG A 23 7.43 -12.73 -32.86
CA ARG A 23 7.71 -11.54 -32.04
C ARG A 23 8.61 -11.86 -30.84
N VAL A 24 8.43 -13.02 -30.21
CA VAL A 24 9.29 -13.50 -29.12
C VAL A 24 10.68 -13.84 -29.66
N GLN A 25 10.76 -14.51 -30.81
CA GLN A 25 12.04 -14.82 -31.46
C GLN A 25 12.81 -13.54 -31.82
N ALA A 26 12.16 -12.54 -32.42
CA ALA A 26 12.81 -11.27 -32.73
C ALA A 26 13.30 -10.51 -31.46
N ARG A 27 12.60 -10.64 -30.34
CA ARG A 27 13.05 -10.11 -29.04
C ARG A 27 14.29 -10.86 -28.54
N LEU A 28 14.29 -12.19 -28.63
CA LEU A 28 15.43 -13.02 -28.24
C LEU A 28 16.68 -12.65 -29.05
N ASP A 29 16.57 -12.53 -30.37
CA ASP A 29 17.68 -12.17 -31.25
C ASP A 29 18.22 -10.75 -30.94
N ASN A 30 17.35 -9.82 -30.53
CA ASN A 30 17.76 -8.48 -30.12
C ASN A 30 18.51 -8.51 -28.79
N LEU A 31 18.02 -9.29 -27.82
CA LEU A 31 18.68 -9.51 -26.54
C LEU A 31 20.05 -10.18 -26.71
N GLN A 32 20.15 -11.17 -27.60
CA GLN A 32 21.40 -11.87 -27.89
C GLN A 32 22.44 -10.94 -28.52
N ARG A 33 22.05 -10.13 -29.53
CA ARG A 33 22.94 -9.09 -30.09
C ARG A 33 23.39 -8.06 -29.03
N LYS A 34 22.51 -7.70 -28.09
CA LYS A 34 22.86 -6.79 -27.00
C LYS A 34 23.84 -7.42 -26.01
N TYR A 35 23.71 -8.72 -25.74
CA TYR A 35 24.64 -9.47 -24.90
C TYR A 35 26.01 -9.63 -25.56
N GLU A 36 26.05 -9.95 -26.86
CA GLU A 36 27.28 -10.02 -27.66
C GLU A 36 27.99 -8.67 -27.71
N PHE A 37 27.24 -7.58 -27.92
CA PHE A 37 27.80 -6.22 -27.88
C PHE A 37 28.42 -5.89 -26.52
N MET A 38 27.73 -6.19 -25.41
CA MET A 38 28.30 -5.99 -24.06
C MET A 38 29.53 -6.86 -23.81
N THR A 39 29.55 -8.08 -24.32
CA THR A 39 30.66 -9.03 -24.16
C THR A 39 31.89 -8.55 -24.93
N ILE A 40 31.72 -8.08 -26.17
CA ILE A 40 32.79 -7.47 -26.97
C ILE A 40 33.31 -6.19 -26.32
N GLN A 41 32.44 -5.38 -25.72
CA GLN A 41 32.82 -4.16 -25.02
C GLN A 41 33.63 -4.46 -23.74
N ARG A 42 33.34 -5.56 -23.04
CA ARG A 42 34.15 -6.06 -21.92
C ARG A 42 35.49 -6.62 -22.36
N LEU A 43 35.55 -7.31 -23.51
CA LEU A 43 36.78 -7.89 -24.06
C LEU A 43 37.72 -6.82 -24.68
N LYS A 44 37.20 -5.64 -25.06
CA LYS A 44 38.00 -4.49 -25.53
C LYS A 44 38.48 -3.56 -24.39
N GLY A 45 38.25 -3.91 -23.12
CA GLY A 45 38.80 -3.21 -21.96
C GLY A 45 40.26 -3.61 -21.70
N ASN A 46 41.20 -2.71 -22.02
CA ASN A 46 42.65 -2.87 -21.92
C ASN A 46 43.15 -3.34 -20.52
N PRO A 47 44.08 -4.31 -20.43
CA PRO A 47 44.80 -4.63 -19.20
C PRO A 47 46.08 -3.81 -19.11
N GLN A 48 46.24 -2.97 -18.09
CA GLN A 48 47.54 -2.70 -17.45
C GLN A 48 47.40 -1.70 -16.30
N ALA A 49 47.47 -2.22 -15.09
CA ALA A 49 48.03 -1.51 -13.96
C ALA A 49 49.29 -2.27 -13.55
N THR A 50 50.48 -1.76 -13.89
CA THR A 50 51.70 -1.78 -13.05
C THR A 50 52.91 -1.14 -13.76
N HIS A 51 53.76 -0.53 -12.93
CA HIS A 51 55.11 0.01 -13.16
C HIS A 51 55.30 1.51 -13.52
N GLU A 52 55.70 2.22 -12.45
CA GLU A 52 56.96 2.97 -12.31
C GLU A 52 57.06 4.47 -12.60
N ALA A 53 57.84 5.08 -11.72
CA ALA A 53 58.10 6.49 -11.54
C ALA A 53 58.79 7.14 -12.75
N LYS A 54 58.40 8.38 -13.06
CA LYS A 54 59.28 9.57 -13.02
C LYS A 54 58.52 10.85 -13.37
N SER A 55 58.97 11.90 -12.71
CA SER A 55 58.56 13.31 -12.77
C SER A 55 58.63 13.96 -14.15
N LEU A 56 57.72 14.89 -14.47
CA LEU A 56 58.00 16.34 -14.62
C LEU A 56 56.86 17.12 -15.34
N LYS A 57 56.59 18.29 -14.75
CA LYS A 57 56.10 19.55 -15.33
C LYS A 57 54.59 19.75 -15.56
N GLN A 58 54.08 20.69 -14.77
CA GLN A 58 52.82 21.41 -14.91
C GLN A 58 52.73 22.13 -16.26
N GLU A 59 51.56 22.02 -16.90
CA GLU A 59 50.99 23.14 -17.64
C GLU A 59 49.48 23.21 -17.38
N LYS A 60 49.02 24.40 -17.01
CA LYS A 60 47.66 24.69 -16.54
C LYS A 60 46.67 24.63 -17.72
N VAL A 61 45.70 23.75 -17.61
CA VAL A 61 44.39 23.91 -18.27
C VAL A 61 43.37 24.12 -17.14
N PRO A 62 42.50 25.14 -17.18
CA PRO A 62 41.47 25.30 -16.16
C PRO A 62 40.50 24.14 -16.33
N ALA A 63 40.64 23.11 -15.50
CA ALA A 63 39.61 22.11 -15.35
C ALA A 63 38.35 22.82 -14.89
N SER A 64 37.39 23.00 -15.82
CA SER A 64 36.01 23.30 -15.49
C SER A 64 35.54 22.15 -14.61
N LYS A 65 35.65 22.35 -13.29
CA LYS A 65 35.08 21.44 -12.31
C LYS A 65 33.62 21.27 -12.71
N PRO A 66 33.12 20.05 -12.96
CA PRO A 66 31.68 19.87 -12.90
C PRO A 66 31.30 20.34 -11.51
N CYS A 67 30.31 21.24 -11.42
CA CYS A 67 29.67 21.56 -10.16
C CYS A 67 28.97 20.28 -9.66
N LYS A 68 29.73 19.32 -9.15
CA LYS A 68 29.26 18.41 -8.15
C LYS A 68 29.02 19.31 -6.96
N VAL A 69 27.78 19.77 -6.81
CA VAL A 69 27.30 20.22 -5.51
C VAL A 69 27.71 19.11 -4.56
N SER A 70 28.71 19.40 -3.72
CA SER A 70 29.13 18.51 -2.65
C SER A 70 27.99 18.54 -1.65
N LEU A 71 26.96 17.75 -1.93
CA LEU A 71 25.85 17.51 -1.04
C LEU A 71 26.45 16.99 0.26
N ASN A 72 26.38 17.81 1.31
CA ASN A 72 26.94 17.47 2.60
C ASN A 72 26.19 16.24 3.14
N GLY A 73 26.79 15.05 3.05
CA GLY A 73 26.18 13.79 3.46
C GLY A 73 25.68 13.82 4.91
N GLN A 74 26.38 14.55 5.78
CA GLN A 74 26.01 14.70 7.20
C GLN A 74 24.68 15.45 7.37
N VAL A 75 24.34 16.38 6.47
CA VAL A 75 23.04 17.08 6.52
C VAL A 75 21.90 16.11 6.23
N TYR A 76 22.08 15.19 5.27
CA TYR A 76 21.07 14.19 4.96
C TYR A 76 20.94 13.12 6.03
N GLU A 77 22.04 12.75 6.69
CA GLU A 77 22.00 11.87 7.86
C GLU A 77 21.25 12.55 9.02
N LEU A 78 21.54 13.82 9.30
CA LEU A 78 20.82 14.60 10.31
C LEU A 78 19.32 14.72 9.98
N LEU A 79 18.97 15.00 8.72
CA LEU A 79 17.58 15.04 8.25
C LEU A 79 16.88 13.69 8.42
N THR A 80 17.59 12.59 8.15
CA THR A 80 17.07 11.23 8.37
C THR A 80 16.68 11.03 9.83
N VAL A 81 17.61 11.35 10.75
CA VAL A 81 17.37 11.24 12.19
C VAL A 81 16.17 12.07 12.63
N PHE A 82 16.05 13.32 12.15
CA PHE A 82 14.91 14.16 12.48
C PHE A 82 13.58 13.62 11.92
N MET A 83 13.56 13.16 10.66
CA MET A 83 12.35 12.61 10.05
C MET A 83 11.88 11.34 10.76
N ASP A 84 12.80 10.45 11.14
CA ASP A 84 12.46 9.24 11.91
C ASP A 84 11.96 9.60 13.31
N TRP A 85 12.65 10.51 14.01
CA TRP A 85 12.22 10.95 15.34
C TRP A 85 10.83 11.59 15.31
N ILE A 86 10.57 12.50 14.38
CA ILE A 86 9.26 13.17 14.26
C ILE A 86 8.17 12.16 13.87
N SER A 87 8.46 11.27 12.93
CA SER A 87 7.53 10.21 12.52
C SER A 87 7.15 9.31 13.70
N ASP A 88 8.13 8.79 14.42
CA ASP A 88 7.94 7.72 15.40
C ASP A 88 7.50 8.23 16.77
N GLN A 89 7.89 9.45 17.15
CA GLN A 89 7.58 10.01 18.47
C GLN A 89 6.43 11.01 18.46
N HIS A 90 6.17 11.69 17.35
CA HIS A 90 5.17 12.76 17.30
C HIS A 90 3.99 12.40 16.41
N LEU A 91 4.22 12.08 15.14
CA LEU A 91 3.13 11.89 14.18
C LEU A 91 2.38 10.56 14.36
N SER A 92 3.10 9.47 14.66
CA SER A 92 2.48 8.14 14.80
C SER A 92 1.64 7.99 16.08
N LYS A 93 1.97 8.73 17.14
CA LYS A 93 1.34 8.59 18.47
C LYS A 93 0.07 9.43 18.65
N LEU A 94 -0.26 10.29 17.69
CA LEU A 94 -1.50 11.06 17.70
C LEU A 94 -2.69 10.11 17.50
N LYS A 95 -3.55 10.01 18.51
CA LYS A 95 -4.78 9.23 18.42
C LYS A 95 -5.80 10.00 17.56
N ASN A 96 -6.26 9.38 16.47
CA ASN A 96 -7.43 9.88 15.76
C ASN A 96 -8.68 9.62 16.61
N GLU A 97 -9.52 10.64 16.79
CA GLU A 97 -10.74 10.62 17.62
C GLU A 97 -11.69 9.45 17.32
N GLU A 98 -11.62 8.84 16.14
CA GLU A 98 -12.44 7.68 15.75
C GLU A 98 -12.08 6.37 16.49
N SER A 99 -10.98 6.33 17.25
CA SER A 99 -10.60 5.17 18.08
C SER A 99 -11.21 5.17 19.48
N GLY A 100 -11.86 6.28 19.88
CA GLY A 100 -12.53 6.39 21.17
C GLY A 100 -13.84 5.60 21.21
N MET A 101 -14.08 4.92 22.32
CA MET A 101 -15.45 4.57 22.67
C MET A 101 -16.18 5.90 22.94
N ASP A 102 -17.11 6.27 22.07
CA ASP A 102 -17.88 7.53 22.16
C ASP A 102 -18.42 7.72 23.58
N GLY A 103 -17.88 8.74 24.26
CA GLY A 103 -18.22 9.08 25.65
C GLY A 103 -17.23 10.04 26.31
N GLU A 104 -15.95 9.98 25.95
CA GLU A 104 -14.95 10.92 26.46
C GLU A 104 -14.76 12.08 25.47
N LYS A 105 -15.27 13.27 25.81
CA LYS A 105 -14.93 14.50 25.09
C LYS A 105 -13.41 14.67 25.10
N PRO A 106 -12.76 14.94 23.95
CA PRO A 106 -11.34 15.25 23.91
C PRO A 106 -11.03 16.38 24.87
N LEU A 107 -10.00 16.24 25.69
CA LEU A 107 -9.52 17.34 26.53
C LEU A 107 -9.19 18.53 25.62
N PRO A 108 -9.62 19.77 25.94
CA PRO A 108 -9.44 20.94 25.06
C PRO A 108 -8.00 21.15 24.58
N THR A 109 -7.01 20.82 25.41
CA THR A 109 -5.57 20.92 25.10
C THR A 109 -5.13 19.98 23.98
N PHE A 110 -5.68 18.76 23.91
CA PHE A 110 -5.34 17.79 22.85
C PHE A 110 -5.92 18.19 21.51
N ALA A 111 -7.14 18.74 21.50
CA ALA A 111 -7.77 19.26 20.29
C ALA A 111 -6.93 20.40 19.68
N SER A 112 -6.48 21.35 20.52
CA SER A 112 -5.64 22.46 20.07
C SER A 112 -4.28 22.02 19.50
N GLN A 113 -3.61 21.03 20.11
CA GLN A 113 -2.34 20.49 19.61
C GLN A 113 -2.52 19.77 18.27
N ARG A 114 -3.61 19.03 18.10
CA ARG A 114 -3.91 18.34 16.84
C ARG A 114 -4.13 19.31 15.69
N THR A 115 -4.85 20.42 15.93
CA THR A 115 -5.06 21.46 14.92
C THR A 115 -3.75 22.12 14.47
N ASP A 116 -2.83 22.41 15.40
CA ASP A 116 -1.50 22.97 15.07
C ASP A 116 -0.65 22.01 14.22
N ILE A 117 -0.62 20.72 14.58
CA ILE A 117 0.13 19.71 13.83
C ILE A 117 -0.47 19.54 12.42
N GLN A 118 -1.79 19.51 12.30
CA GLN A 118 -2.48 19.41 11.02
C GLN A 118 -2.15 20.60 10.10
N GLU A 119 -2.16 21.83 10.63
CA GLU A 119 -1.79 23.02 9.85
C GLU A 119 -0.34 22.95 9.34
N LYS A 120 0.58 22.46 10.17
CA LYS A 120 1.98 22.23 9.78
C LYS A 120 2.07 21.16 8.67
N CYS A 121 1.36 20.05 8.78
CA CYS A 121 1.34 19.01 7.76
C CYS A 121 0.76 19.51 6.42
N VAL A 122 -0.29 20.32 6.44
CA VAL A 122 -0.87 20.96 5.25
C VAL A 122 0.15 21.83 4.52
N LYS A 123 0.96 22.62 5.26
CA LYS A 123 2.01 23.46 4.69
C LYS A 123 3.22 22.66 4.20
N LEU A 124 3.53 21.55 4.86
CA LEU A 124 4.72 20.74 4.60
C LEU A 124 4.58 19.85 3.36
N LEU A 125 3.42 19.23 3.15
CA LEU A 125 3.19 18.26 2.08
C LEU A 125 3.45 18.80 0.66
N PRO A 126 3.09 20.05 0.28
CA PRO A 126 3.48 20.62 -1.01
C PRO A 126 4.99 20.69 -1.18
N LEU A 127 5.70 21.18 -0.14
CA LEU A 127 7.17 21.27 -0.15
C LEU A 127 7.80 19.88 -0.29
N MET A 128 7.29 18.89 0.45
CA MET A 128 7.76 17.51 0.34
C MET A 128 7.50 16.91 -1.04
N THR A 129 6.37 17.25 -1.67
CA THR A 129 6.07 16.80 -3.04
C THR A 129 7.07 17.37 -4.04
N GLU A 130 7.49 18.62 -3.87
CA GLU A 130 8.57 19.21 -4.69
C GLU A 130 9.92 18.56 -4.41
N GLN A 131 10.25 18.30 -3.14
CA GLN A 131 11.49 17.63 -2.76
C GLN A 131 11.56 16.17 -3.24
N LEU A 132 10.41 15.49 -3.39
CA LEU A 132 10.33 14.13 -3.93
C LEU A 132 10.98 14.04 -5.32
N GLN A 133 10.83 15.08 -6.15
CA GLN A 133 11.39 15.15 -7.49
C GLN A 133 12.94 15.12 -7.51
N TRP A 134 13.57 15.45 -6.37
CA TRP A 134 15.03 15.49 -6.21
C TRP A 134 15.62 14.22 -5.61
N LEU A 135 14.79 13.29 -5.13
CA LEU A 135 15.27 12.03 -4.55
C LEU A 135 16.16 11.17 -5.48
N PRO A 136 16.02 11.17 -6.81
CA PRO A 136 16.98 10.48 -7.69
C PRO A 136 18.43 10.98 -7.59
N PHE A 137 18.67 12.14 -6.98
CA PHE A 137 20.00 12.76 -6.85
C PHE A 137 20.63 12.58 -5.46
N VAL A 138 19.86 12.15 -4.47
CA VAL A 138 20.33 11.95 -3.09
C VAL A 138 20.55 10.48 -2.78
N ASN A 139 21.17 10.19 -1.62
CA ASN A 139 21.42 8.83 -1.18
C ASN A 139 20.09 8.06 -1.00
N ALA A 140 20.01 6.84 -1.55
CA ALA A 140 18.85 5.95 -1.43
C ALA A 140 18.45 5.65 0.03
N ARG A 141 19.39 5.75 0.98
CA ARG A 141 19.10 5.62 2.42
C ARG A 141 18.12 6.67 2.94
N LEU A 142 18.01 7.83 2.29
CA LEU A 142 17.06 8.87 2.65
C LEU A 142 15.63 8.57 2.17
N HIS A 143 15.47 7.71 1.17
CA HIS A 143 14.18 7.53 0.50
C HIS A 143 13.12 7.00 1.46
N GLU A 144 13.46 5.99 2.28
CA GLU A 144 12.51 5.42 3.24
C GLU A 144 12.11 6.40 4.35
N PRO A 145 13.03 7.02 5.11
CA PRO A 145 12.68 8.04 6.11
C PRO A 145 11.84 9.18 5.53
N PHE A 146 12.18 9.64 4.32
CA PHE A 146 11.45 10.71 3.64
C PHE A 146 10.02 10.30 3.28
N VAL A 147 9.85 9.14 2.64
CA VAL A 147 8.51 8.64 2.25
C VAL A 147 7.69 8.27 3.48
N LYS A 148 8.29 7.71 4.52
CA LYS A 148 7.65 7.45 5.82
C LYS A 148 7.13 8.73 6.47
N PHE A 149 7.94 9.79 6.45
CA PHE A 149 7.54 11.10 6.97
C PHE A 149 6.40 11.73 6.15
N ILE A 150 6.38 11.56 4.83
CA ILE A 150 5.22 11.92 3.98
C ILE A 150 3.97 11.17 4.44
N TYR A 151 4.05 9.83 4.58
CA TYR A 151 2.91 9.02 4.99
C TYR A 151 2.33 9.49 6.33
N TRP A 152 3.18 9.70 7.33
CA TRP A 152 2.72 10.16 8.64
C TRP A 152 2.16 11.58 8.62
N SER A 153 2.67 12.46 7.76
CA SER A 153 2.10 13.78 7.53
C SER A 153 0.72 13.70 6.88
N LEU A 154 0.55 12.81 5.89
CA LEU A 154 -0.75 12.53 5.27
C LEU A 154 -1.77 12.01 6.29
N ARG A 155 -1.31 11.17 7.24
CA ARG A 155 -2.17 10.59 8.30
C ARG A 155 -2.78 11.64 9.22
N GLN A 156 -2.19 12.83 9.33
CA GLN A 156 -2.74 13.94 10.11
C GLN A 156 -3.81 14.73 9.36
N LEU A 157 -4.01 14.48 8.07
CA LEU A 157 -5.09 15.09 7.32
C LEU A 157 -6.40 14.36 7.61
N ASP A 158 -7.32 15.02 8.31
CA ASP A 158 -8.72 14.59 8.39
C ASP A 158 -9.36 14.61 6.99
N ALA A 159 -10.27 13.66 6.72
CA ALA A 159 -10.99 13.54 5.45
C ALA A 159 -11.97 14.71 5.15
N GLY A 160 -11.90 15.80 5.92
CA GLY A 160 -12.73 17.00 5.79
C GLY A 160 -12.12 18.08 4.89
N THR A 161 -12.43 19.34 5.21
CA THR A 161 -12.18 20.53 4.37
C THR A 161 -10.72 20.74 3.95
N GLN A 162 -9.73 20.30 4.73
CA GLN A 162 -8.31 20.44 4.37
C GLN A 162 -7.85 19.41 3.33
N HIS A 163 -8.47 18.24 3.29
CA HIS A 163 -8.18 17.25 2.26
C HIS A 163 -8.70 17.71 0.90
N SER A 164 -9.85 18.42 0.86
CA SER A 164 -10.42 18.91 -0.39
C SER A 164 -9.59 20.02 -1.04
N THR A 165 -9.03 20.94 -0.25
CA THR A 165 -8.17 22.03 -0.76
C THR A 165 -6.84 21.54 -1.34
N MET A 166 -6.34 20.39 -0.88
CA MET A 166 -5.07 19.81 -1.31
C MET A 166 -5.18 18.71 -2.38
N THR A 167 -6.38 18.44 -2.91
CA THR A 167 -6.67 17.29 -3.79
C THR A 167 -5.64 17.13 -4.92
N THR A 168 -5.28 18.21 -5.63
CA THR A 168 -4.31 18.15 -6.74
C THR A 168 -2.90 17.80 -6.26
N THR A 169 -2.45 18.38 -5.16
CA THR A 169 -1.13 18.10 -4.56
C THR A 169 -1.04 16.65 -4.13
N LEU A 170 -2.06 16.15 -3.42
CA LEU A 170 -2.13 14.77 -2.95
C LEU A 170 -2.15 13.79 -4.13
N ARG A 171 -2.97 14.05 -5.15
CA ARG A 171 -3.01 13.22 -6.35
C ARG A 171 -1.65 13.16 -7.05
N ARG A 172 -1.00 14.31 -7.27
CA ARG A 172 0.34 14.38 -7.88
C ARG A 172 1.35 13.58 -7.07
N LEU A 173 1.36 13.78 -5.76
CA LEU A 173 2.24 13.05 -4.84
C LEU A 173 2.04 11.54 -4.95
N GLY A 174 0.79 11.07 -4.93
CA GLY A 174 0.46 9.66 -5.10
C GLY A 174 0.90 9.09 -6.45
N GLU A 175 0.71 9.85 -7.53
CA GLU A 175 1.14 9.47 -8.88
C GLU A 175 2.67 9.38 -9.00
N ASP A 176 3.41 10.33 -8.42
CA ASP A 176 4.87 10.34 -8.39
C ASP A 176 5.43 9.17 -7.56
N ILE A 177 4.83 8.86 -6.42
CA ILE A 177 5.19 7.69 -5.59
C ILE A 177 4.94 6.38 -6.35
N PHE A 178 3.80 6.29 -7.04
CA PHE A 178 3.40 5.08 -7.77
C PHE A 178 4.28 4.83 -9.01
N ARG A 179 4.47 5.86 -9.85
CA ARG A 179 5.24 5.75 -11.10
C ARG A 179 6.74 5.76 -10.85
N GLY A 180 7.18 6.35 -9.74
CA GLY A 180 8.57 6.72 -9.51
C GLY A 180 8.90 8.05 -10.19
N VAL A 181 9.91 8.73 -9.65
CA VAL A 181 10.39 9.99 -10.21
C VAL A 181 11.54 9.69 -11.16
N VAL A 182 11.42 10.15 -12.40
CA VAL A 182 12.42 10.01 -13.46
C VAL A 182 12.91 11.40 -13.84
N THR A 183 14.23 11.60 -13.86
CA THR A 183 14.80 12.82 -14.39
C THR A 183 14.77 12.74 -15.92
N LYS A 184 13.85 13.48 -16.55
CA LYS A 184 14.04 13.83 -17.97
C LYS A 184 15.25 14.76 -17.99
N GLY A 185 16.28 14.40 -18.77
CA GLY A 185 17.43 15.27 -18.96
C GLY A 185 16.94 16.68 -19.28
N VAL A 186 17.36 17.65 -18.48
CA VAL A 186 17.07 19.06 -18.73
C VAL A 186 17.66 19.37 -20.11
N GLN A 187 16.80 19.47 -21.14
CA GLN A 187 17.15 20.20 -22.36
C GLN A 187 17.08 21.69 -22.01
N ASP A 188 18.05 22.15 -21.24
CA ASP A 188 18.44 23.55 -21.32
C ASP A 188 19.49 23.60 -22.42
N ALA A 189 19.17 24.38 -23.45
CA ALA A 189 19.98 24.63 -24.63
C ALA A 189 21.28 25.35 -24.24
N ALA A 190 22.25 24.64 -23.65
CA ALA A 190 23.64 25.09 -23.47
C ALA A 190 24.56 23.97 -22.96
N LEU A 191 24.55 22.76 -23.53
CA LEU A 191 25.71 21.86 -23.40
C LEU A 191 25.62 20.74 -24.45
N GLU A 192 26.13 21.00 -25.65
CA GLU A 192 26.53 19.91 -26.52
C GLU A 192 27.72 19.18 -25.87
N HIS A 193 27.67 17.85 -25.90
CA HIS A 193 28.63 16.88 -25.36
C HIS A 193 28.42 16.47 -23.89
N SER A 194 27.40 15.64 -23.67
CA SER A 194 27.35 14.74 -22.50
C SER A 194 26.99 13.34 -22.96
N VAL A 195 27.88 12.39 -22.65
CA VAL A 195 27.69 10.95 -22.84
C VAL A 195 26.38 10.53 -22.20
N GLU A 196 25.43 10.11 -23.04
CA GLU A 196 24.15 9.47 -22.76
C GLU A 196 23.93 9.08 -21.28
N SER A 197 23.57 10.08 -20.46
CA SER A 197 23.36 9.85 -19.03
C SER A 197 22.05 9.11 -18.89
N ARG A 198 22.08 7.83 -18.50
CA ARG A 198 20.85 7.10 -18.15
C ARG A 198 20.02 7.96 -17.20
N PRO A 199 18.70 8.12 -17.46
CA PRO A 199 17.84 8.87 -16.56
C PRO A 199 17.94 8.24 -15.17
N ARG A 200 18.17 9.09 -14.15
CA ARG A 200 18.17 8.63 -12.76
C ARG A 200 16.71 8.51 -12.32
N THR A 201 16.37 7.33 -11.83
CA THR A 201 15.01 7.03 -11.38
C THR A 201 15.04 6.67 -9.91
N ALA A 202 14.15 7.25 -9.13
CA ALA A 202 13.81 6.78 -7.79
C ALA A 202 12.51 5.98 -7.88
N ALA A 203 12.57 4.69 -7.55
CA ALA A 203 11.42 3.81 -7.52
C ALA A 203 10.99 3.58 -6.07
N PHE A 204 9.73 3.90 -5.75
CA PHE A 204 9.20 3.80 -4.38
C PHE A 204 8.21 2.64 -4.29
N PHE A 205 7.07 2.73 -5.00
CA PHE A 205 6.06 1.66 -5.06
C PHE A 205 6.59 0.34 -5.63
N LYS A 206 7.57 0.38 -6.54
CA LYS A 206 8.20 -0.81 -7.12
C LYS A 206 9.57 -1.12 -6.50
N SER A 207 9.85 -0.57 -5.32
CA SER A 207 11.12 -0.81 -4.63
C SER A 207 11.27 -2.27 -4.22
N THR A 208 12.51 -2.76 -4.21
CA THR A 208 12.85 -4.07 -3.64
C THR A 208 12.92 -4.03 -2.11
N SER A 209 13.07 -2.85 -1.50
CA SER A 209 12.95 -2.66 -0.06
C SER A 209 11.48 -2.78 0.34
N LEU A 210 11.15 -3.79 1.15
CA LEU A 210 9.80 -4.02 1.66
C LEU A 210 9.28 -2.82 2.45
N PRO A 211 9.99 -2.26 3.46
CA PRO A 211 9.51 -1.08 4.19
C PRO A 211 9.16 0.11 3.28
N LEU A 212 10.04 0.45 2.33
CA LEU A 212 9.80 1.55 1.39
C LEU A 212 8.62 1.27 0.45
N ARG A 213 8.53 0.05 -0.11
CA ARG A 213 7.41 -0.36 -0.96
C ARG A 213 6.09 -0.31 -0.18
N PHE A 214 6.07 -0.85 1.03
CA PHE A 214 4.88 -0.95 1.87
C PHE A 214 4.31 0.43 2.20
N VAL A 215 5.16 1.35 2.67
CA VAL A 215 4.71 2.73 2.98
C VAL A 215 4.28 3.48 1.72
N SER A 216 4.94 3.25 0.59
CA SER A 216 4.55 3.80 -0.71
C SER A 216 3.16 3.33 -1.12
N THR A 217 2.87 2.03 -0.95
CA THR A 217 1.55 1.44 -1.20
C THR A 217 0.47 2.13 -0.37
N LEU A 218 0.70 2.37 0.92
CA LEU A 218 -0.26 3.08 1.78
C LEU A 218 -0.47 4.54 1.36
N ILE A 219 0.58 5.23 0.90
CA ILE A 219 0.46 6.59 0.35
C ILE A 219 -0.43 6.58 -0.89
N VAL A 220 -0.20 5.65 -1.83
CA VAL A 220 -1.02 5.53 -3.04
C VAL A 220 -2.48 5.29 -2.69
N LEU A 221 -2.77 4.36 -1.78
CA LEU A 221 -4.12 4.10 -1.29
C LEU A 221 -4.76 5.34 -0.66
N LYS A 222 -3.98 6.20 0.01
CA LYS A 222 -4.52 7.39 0.68
C LYS A 222 -4.71 8.60 -0.24
N THR A 223 -4.03 8.64 -1.39
CA THR A 223 -3.92 9.86 -2.21
C THR A 223 -4.48 9.74 -3.63
N VAL A 224 -4.57 8.53 -4.17
CA VAL A 224 -5.03 8.29 -5.54
C VAL A 224 -6.46 7.75 -5.54
N THR A 225 -7.22 8.10 -6.58
CA THR A 225 -8.60 7.63 -6.79
C THR A 225 -8.77 6.76 -8.05
N GLN A 226 -7.74 6.69 -8.90
CA GLN A 226 -7.76 5.89 -10.14
C GLN A 226 -7.80 4.38 -9.80
N ALA A 227 -8.79 3.68 -10.36
CA ALA A 227 -9.10 2.30 -9.96
C ALA A 227 -7.98 1.30 -10.29
N ASP A 228 -7.27 1.50 -11.40
CA ASP A 228 -6.13 0.68 -11.83
C ASP A 228 -4.92 0.82 -10.90
N PHE A 229 -4.70 2.01 -10.35
CA PHE A 229 -3.63 2.25 -9.36
C PHE A 229 -4.00 1.64 -8.02
N LEU A 230 -5.26 1.81 -7.59
CA LEU A 230 -5.75 1.23 -6.35
C LEU A 230 -5.74 -0.30 -6.40
N ALA A 231 -6.15 -0.92 -7.51
CA ALA A 231 -6.08 -2.37 -7.68
C ALA A 231 -4.63 -2.87 -7.55
N GLN A 232 -3.67 -2.27 -8.26
CA GLN A 232 -2.26 -2.62 -8.15
C GLN A 232 -1.70 -2.41 -6.73
N ALA A 233 -2.14 -1.36 -6.05
CA ALA A 233 -1.74 -1.10 -4.67
C ALA A 233 -2.26 -2.20 -3.72
N PHE A 234 -3.51 -2.64 -3.88
CA PHE A 234 -4.04 -3.76 -3.10
C PHE A 234 -3.37 -5.09 -3.45
N ASP A 235 -3.05 -5.34 -4.72
CA ASP A 235 -2.30 -6.54 -5.12
C ASP A 235 -0.92 -6.57 -4.47
N SER A 236 -0.19 -5.44 -4.51
CA SER A 236 1.11 -5.31 -3.82
C SER A 236 0.97 -5.50 -2.31
N LEU A 237 -0.06 -4.91 -1.69
CA LEU A 237 -0.31 -5.04 -0.26
C LEU A 237 -0.60 -6.49 0.12
N CYS A 238 -1.48 -7.17 -0.62
CA CYS A 238 -1.79 -8.58 -0.40
C CYS A 238 -0.56 -9.47 -0.49
N LEU A 239 0.33 -9.24 -1.46
CA LEU A 239 1.59 -9.98 -1.60
C LEU A 239 2.51 -9.75 -0.40
N ASP A 240 2.69 -8.49 0.00
CA ASP A 240 3.56 -8.12 1.12
C ASP A 240 3.06 -8.68 2.46
N LEU A 241 1.73 -8.76 2.64
CA LEU A 241 1.09 -9.29 3.85
C LEU A 241 1.18 -10.81 4.01
N GLN A 242 1.64 -11.55 2.99
CA GLN A 242 1.91 -12.99 3.14
C GLN A 242 3.09 -13.25 4.08
N ALA A 243 4.03 -12.31 4.19
CA ALA A 243 5.17 -12.39 5.09
C ALA A 243 4.86 -11.73 6.45
N ASP A 244 5.35 -12.32 7.54
CA ASP A 244 5.15 -11.77 8.89
C ASP A 244 5.79 -10.39 9.07
N GLU A 245 6.90 -10.10 8.37
CA GLU A 245 7.49 -8.76 8.32
C GLU A 245 6.49 -7.72 7.76
N GLY A 246 5.77 -8.06 6.68
CA GLY A 246 4.74 -7.21 6.10
C GLY A 246 3.56 -7.00 7.03
N LYS A 247 3.12 -8.04 7.75
CA LYS A 247 2.07 -7.91 8.78
C LYS A 247 2.51 -7.01 9.94
N ASN A 248 3.77 -7.08 10.36
CA ASN A 248 4.32 -6.18 11.38
C ASN A 248 4.35 -4.73 10.88
N LEU A 249 4.78 -4.49 9.64
CA LEU A 249 4.73 -3.16 9.02
C LEU A 249 3.31 -2.62 8.92
N PHE A 250 2.33 -3.46 8.58
CA PHE A 250 0.92 -3.09 8.55
C PHE A 250 0.45 -2.51 9.88
N LEU A 251 0.85 -3.13 10.99
CA LEU A 251 0.50 -2.69 12.34
C LEU A 251 1.29 -1.44 12.75
N GLN A 252 2.60 -1.41 12.50
CA GLN A 252 3.47 -0.27 12.83
C GLN A 252 3.04 1.01 12.11
N LEU A 253 2.63 0.88 10.83
CA LEU A 253 2.11 1.98 10.03
C LEU A 253 0.62 2.24 10.26
N GLN A 254 -0.02 1.52 11.20
CA GLN A 254 -1.43 1.64 11.53
C GLN A 254 -2.35 1.54 10.30
N ALA A 255 -2.12 0.61 9.40
CA ALA A 255 -2.73 0.60 8.06
C ALA A 255 -4.26 0.36 8.04
N VAL A 256 -4.87 -0.14 9.13
CA VAL A 256 -6.32 -0.47 9.19
C VAL A 256 -7.23 0.65 8.66
N PRO A 257 -7.15 1.92 9.13
CA PRO A 257 -8.03 2.99 8.64
C PRO A 257 -7.82 3.32 7.16
N VAL A 258 -6.59 3.15 6.65
CA VAL A 258 -6.27 3.39 5.23
C VAL A 258 -6.98 2.36 4.36
N VAL A 259 -6.87 1.07 4.72
CA VAL A 259 -7.54 -0.02 4.01
C VAL A 259 -9.06 0.08 4.11
N LEU A 260 -9.60 0.39 5.31
CA LEU A 260 -11.04 0.54 5.52
C LEU A 260 -11.67 1.68 4.70
N SER A 261 -10.91 2.74 4.37
CA SER A 261 -11.42 3.84 3.53
C SER A 261 -11.81 3.43 2.10
N HIS A 262 -11.43 2.21 1.69
CA HIS A 262 -11.77 1.57 0.42
C HIS A 262 -12.80 0.46 0.55
N LEU A 263 -13.17 0.06 1.78
CA LEU A 263 -14.23 -0.91 2.04
C LEU A 263 -15.62 -0.25 1.95
N LYS A 264 -15.95 0.25 0.75
CA LYS A 264 -17.18 1.02 0.49
C LYS A 264 -17.90 0.55 -0.77
N LEU A 265 -19.22 0.70 -0.77
CA LEU A 265 -20.07 0.28 -1.88
C LEU A 265 -19.87 1.08 -3.16
N SER A 266 -19.31 2.29 -3.09
CA SER A 266 -18.99 3.08 -4.28
C SER A 266 -17.80 2.51 -5.07
N SER A 267 -17.00 1.62 -4.47
CA SER A 267 -15.87 0.94 -5.10
C SER A 267 -16.04 -0.58 -5.08
N ARG A 268 -17.21 -1.09 -5.51
CA ARG A 268 -17.54 -2.53 -5.47
C ARG A 268 -16.45 -3.43 -6.08
N GLY A 269 -15.84 -3.00 -7.19
CA GLY A 269 -14.79 -3.75 -7.88
C GLY A 269 -13.50 -3.95 -7.05
N LEU A 270 -13.26 -3.12 -6.04
CA LEU A 270 -12.09 -3.25 -5.15
C LEU A 270 -12.40 -4.04 -3.87
N LEU A 271 -13.68 -4.28 -3.54
CA LEU A 271 -14.05 -4.96 -2.29
C LEU A 271 -13.36 -6.32 -2.11
N PRO A 272 -13.25 -7.19 -3.12
CA PRO A 272 -12.53 -8.45 -2.97
C PRO A 272 -11.07 -8.25 -2.54
N SER A 273 -10.33 -7.37 -3.22
CA SER A 273 -8.91 -7.11 -2.93
C SER A 273 -8.70 -6.46 -1.55
N VAL A 274 -9.60 -5.57 -1.15
CA VAL A 274 -9.59 -4.98 0.21
C VAL A 274 -9.80 -6.06 1.26
N MET A 275 -10.78 -6.95 1.05
CA MET A 275 -11.05 -8.06 1.96
C MET A 275 -9.91 -9.08 2.00
N ASP A 276 -9.25 -9.35 0.88
CA ASP A 276 -8.08 -10.21 0.83
C ASP A 276 -6.93 -9.65 1.65
N SER A 277 -6.66 -8.35 1.55
CA SER A 277 -5.65 -7.67 2.38
C SER A 277 -5.95 -7.82 3.88
N LEU A 278 -7.21 -7.60 4.28
CA LEU A 278 -7.62 -7.76 5.69
C LEU A 278 -7.55 -9.21 6.15
N LEU A 279 -7.87 -10.17 5.29
CA LEU A 279 -7.81 -11.60 5.63
C LEU A 279 -6.38 -12.11 5.80
N GLN A 280 -5.40 -11.59 5.05
CA GLN A 280 -3.99 -11.96 5.27
C GLN A 280 -3.54 -11.67 6.71
N MET A 281 -4.07 -10.61 7.33
CA MET A 281 -3.82 -10.29 8.73
C MET A 281 -4.52 -11.24 9.72
N THR A 282 -5.46 -12.07 9.26
CA THR A 282 -6.15 -13.07 10.10
C THR A 282 -5.49 -14.44 10.12
N VAL A 283 -4.47 -14.65 9.28
CA VAL A 283 -3.66 -15.86 9.25
C VAL A 283 -2.86 -15.97 10.55
N GLU A 284 -2.82 -17.17 11.12
CA GLU A 284 -2.13 -17.44 12.39
C GLU A 284 -0.69 -16.95 12.35
N SER A 285 -0.37 -15.99 13.21
CA SER A 285 0.93 -15.32 13.35
C SER A 285 0.92 -14.45 14.61
N SER A 286 2.08 -13.95 15.03
CA SER A 286 2.18 -13.00 16.16
C SER A 286 1.43 -11.68 15.93
N ALA A 287 1.16 -11.33 14.66
CA ALA A 287 0.44 -10.13 14.26
C ALA A 287 -1.09 -10.23 14.40
N LEU A 288 -1.65 -11.44 14.52
CA LEU A 288 -3.10 -11.66 14.54
C LEU A 288 -3.79 -10.90 15.68
N GLN A 289 -3.29 -11.07 16.92
CA GLN A 289 -3.92 -10.46 18.08
C GLN A 289 -3.84 -8.92 18.06
N PRO A 290 -2.67 -8.29 17.79
CA PRO A 290 -2.58 -6.86 17.58
C PRO A 290 -3.47 -6.33 16.44
N PHE A 291 -3.66 -7.11 15.37
CA PHE A 291 -4.57 -6.75 14.28
C PHE A 291 -6.03 -6.72 14.72
N LEU A 292 -6.48 -7.74 15.47
CA LEU A 292 -7.83 -7.77 16.00
C LEU A 292 -8.07 -6.63 17.00
N GLU A 293 -7.07 -6.26 17.80
CA GLU A 293 -7.10 -5.09 18.67
C GLU A 293 -7.22 -3.79 17.86
N ALA A 294 -6.45 -3.63 16.77
CA ALA A 294 -6.56 -2.48 15.88
C ALA A 294 -7.94 -2.38 15.19
N CYS A 295 -8.58 -3.52 14.91
CA CYS A 295 -9.94 -3.58 14.36
C CYS A 295 -11.03 -3.38 15.44
N SER A 296 -10.70 -3.42 16.73
CA SER A 296 -11.63 -3.28 17.85
C SER A 296 -12.01 -1.81 18.11
N CYS A 297 -12.43 -1.10 17.06
CA CYS A 297 -12.74 0.33 17.08
C CYS A 297 -14.05 0.68 16.33
N SER A 298 -14.61 1.85 16.63
CA SER A 298 -15.86 2.33 16.05
C SER A 298 -15.82 2.42 14.53
N LEU A 299 -14.70 2.85 13.95
CA LEU A 299 -14.53 2.97 12.50
C LEU A 299 -14.73 1.62 11.78
N PHE A 300 -14.10 0.55 12.28
CA PHE A 300 -14.21 -0.77 11.69
C PHE A 300 -15.65 -1.28 11.74
N PHE A 301 -16.28 -1.23 12.91
CA PHE A 301 -17.64 -1.73 13.10
C PHE A 301 -18.69 -0.90 12.34
N ARG A 302 -18.54 0.42 12.29
CA ARG A 302 -19.36 1.30 11.45
C ARG A 302 -19.26 0.91 9.97
N THR A 303 -18.04 0.68 9.49
CA THR A 303 -17.79 0.28 8.09
C THR A 303 -18.45 -1.06 7.78
N CYS A 304 -18.29 -2.07 8.66
CA CYS A 304 -18.95 -3.37 8.51
C CYS A 304 -20.48 -3.23 8.51
N SER A 305 -21.02 -2.43 9.42
CA SER A 305 -22.46 -2.17 9.55
C SER A 305 -23.03 -1.53 8.28
N VAL A 306 -22.32 -0.59 7.66
CA VAL A 306 -22.71 -0.02 6.35
C VAL A 306 -22.68 -1.09 5.26
N LEU A 307 -21.62 -1.90 5.21
CA LEU A 307 -21.48 -2.93 4.18
C LEU A 307 -22.55 -4.02 4.28
N LEU A 308 -22.84 -4.49 5.49
CA LEU A 308 -23.85 -5.53 5.74
C LEU A 308 -25.28 -5.06 5.44
N ARG A 309 -25.56 -3.74 5.44
CA ARG A 309 -26.88 -3.19 5.07
C ARG A 309 -27.09 -3.18 3.55
N ALA A 310 -26.02 -3.40 2.78
CA ALA A 310 -26.07 -3.28 1.35
C ALA A 310 -26.94 -4.38 0.73
N PRO A 311 -27.98 -4.03 -0.04
CA PRO A 311 -28.72 -5.03 -0.79
C PRO A 311 -27.78 -5.66 -1.83
N LYS A 312 -27.81 -7.00 -1.91
CA LYS A 312 -26.97 -7.78 -2.84
C LYS A 312 -25.47 -7.51 -2.63
N LEU A 313 -25.02 -7.51 -1.38
CA LEU A 313 -23.60 -7.64 -1.09
C LEU A 313 -23.09 -8.95 -1.71
N ASP A 314 -21.94 -8.90 -2.36
CA ASP A 314 -21.31 -10.08 -2.93
C ASP A 314 -21.08 -11.14 -1.84
N LEU A 315 -21.50 -12.38 -2.12
CA LEU A 315 -21.47 -13.45 -1.14
C LEU A 315 -20.04 -13.76 -0.67
N HIS A 316 -19.07 -13.70 -1.58
CA HIS A 316 -17.68 -13.99 -1.23
C HIS A 316 -17.09 -12.90 -0.34
N VAL A 317 -17.43 -11.63 -0.59
CA VAL A 317 -17.10 -10.52 0.33
C VAL A 317 -17.73 -10.72 1.71
N LEU A 318 -19.00 -11.15 1.76
CA LEU A 318 -19.70 -11.44 3.01
C LEU A 318 -19.06 -12.60 3.78
N GLU A 319 -18.68 -13.69 3.10
CA GLU A 319 -17.96 -14.82 3.69
C GLU A 319 -16.64 -14.36 4.32
N LYS A 320 -15.82 -13.62 3.57
CA LYS A 320 -14.55 -13.08 4.07
C LYS A 320 -14.77 -12.17 5.28
N LEU A 321 -15.79 -11.32 5.25
CA LEU A 321 -16.13 -10.43 6.36
C LEU A 321 -16.57 -11.22 7.60
N SER A 322 -17.34 -12.29 7.41
CA SER A 322 -17.84 -13.14 8.49
C SER A 322 -16.69 -13.78 9.28
N ILE A 323 -15.56 -14.11 8.63
CA ILE A 323 -14.38 -14.66 9.30
C ILE A 323 -13.80 -13.64 10.30
N ILE A 324 -13.63 -12.38 9.86
CA ILE A 324 -13.07 -11.32 10.71
C ILE A 324 -14.02 -11.02 11.87
N LEU A 325 -15.33 -10.87 11.59
CA LEU A 325 -16.34 -10.64 12.62
C LEU A 325 -16.42 -11.79 13.62
N GLN A 326 -16.28 -13.04 13.16
CA GLN A 326 -16.22 -14.20 14.05
C GLN A 326 -15.03 -14.14 15.00
N LYS A 327 -13.83 -13.79 14.50
CA LYS A 327 -12.65 -13.62 15.36
C LYS A 327 -12.84 -12.47 16.36
N LEU A 328 -13.37 -11.33 15.91
CA LEU A 328 -13.65 -10.17 16.77
C LEU A 328 -14.71 -10.45 17.84
N SER A 329 -15.69 -11.32 17.56
CA SER A 329 -16.74 -11.68 18.52
C SER A 329 -16.24 -12.43 19.76
N LYS A 330 -15.06 -13.05 19.67
CA LYS A 330 -14.40 -13.73 20.80
C LYS A 330 -13.85 -12.74 21.83
N ILE A 331 -13.61 -11.49 21.43
CA ILE A 331 -13.09 -10.44 22.31
C ILE A 331 -14.26 -9.84 23.10
N LYS A 332 -14.31 -10.11 24.41
CA LYS A 332 -15.44 -9.73 25.28
C LYS A 332 -15.76 -8.24 25.24
N SER A 333 -14.74 -7.37 25.17
CA SER A 333 -14.92 -5.92 25.11
C SER A 333 -15.58 -5.44 23.81
N ASN A 334 -15.61 -6.24 22.75
CA ASN A 334 -16.22 -5.87 21.47
C ASN A 334 -17.73 -6.07 21.41
N LYS A 335 -18.35 -6.77 22.38
CA LYS A 335 -19.80 -7.00 22.40
C LYS A 335 -20.60 -5.69 22.26
N LYS A 336 -20.18 -4.66 23.00
CA LYS A 336 -20.74 -3.31 22.91
C LYS A 336 -20.68 -2.69 21.51
N LEU A 337 -19.65 -3.00 20.71
CA LEU A 337 -19.51 -2.49 19.33
C LEU A 337 -20.44 -3.26 18.38
N PHE A 338 -20.59 -4.57 18.56
CA PHE A 338 -21.60 -5.36 17.83
C PHE A 338 -23.02 -4.86 18.10
N GLU A 339 -23.30 -4.45 19.34
CA GLU A 339 -24.57 -3.86 19.77
C GLU A 339 -24.78 -2.45 19.22
N LEU A 340 -23.83 -1.55 19.47
CA LEU A 340 -23.87 -0.14 19.05
C LEU A 340 -24.09 0.02 17.55
N PHE A 341 -23.44 -0.82 16.73
CA PHE A 341 -23.57 -0.78 15.28
C PHE A 341 -24.58 -1.78 14.72
N THR A 342 -25.41 -2.37 15.59
CA THR A 342 -26.50 -3.32 15.27
C THR A 342 -26.07 -4.50 14.39
N ILE A 343 -24.78 -4.84 14.37
CA ILE A 343 -24.23 -5.89 13.50
C ILE A 343 -24.86 -7.24 13.86
N HIS A 344 -25.05 -7.50 15.15
CA HIS A 344 -25.62 -8.75 15.62
C HIS A 344 -27.01 -9.06 15.03
N LEU A 345 -27.92 -8.08 14.96
CA LEU A 345 -29.24 -8.24 14.34
C LEU A 345 -29.13 -8.54 12.84
N MET A 346 -28.19 -7.88 12.16
CA MET A 346 -27.96 -8.08 10.74
C MET A 346 -27.42 -9.47 10.45
N LEU A 347 -26.51 -9.98 11.29
CA LEU A 347 -26.00 -11.35 11.18
C LEU A 347 -27.09 -12.39 11.47
N GLN A 348 -28.03 -12.14 12.38
CA GLN A 348 -29.19 -13.01 12.61
C GLN A 348 -30.09 -13.10 11.37
N GLU A 349 -30.37 -11.97 10.73
CA GLU A 349 -31.19 -11.96 9.51
C GLU A 349 -30.48 -12.65 8.34
N ILE A 350 -29.17 -12.39 8.17
CA ILE A 350 -28.36 -13.08 7.17
C ILE A 350 -28.37 -14.59 7.44
N GLN A 351 -28.16 -15.03 8.68
CA GLN A 351 -28.21 -16.45 9.06
C GLN A 351 -29.56 -17.10 8.71
N ARG A 352 -30.67 -16.41 8.94
CA ARG A 352 -32.03 -16.92 8.64
C ARG A 352 -32.28 -17.11 7.14
N THR A 353 -31.63 -16.30 6.30
CA THR A 353 -31.84 -16.27 4.84
C THR A 353 -30.76 -16.98 4.04
N THR A 354 -29.64 -17.34 4.66
CA THR A 354 -28.49 -17.98 3.98
C THR A 354 -28.83 -19.42 3.59
N HIS A 355 -28.52 -19.82 2.35
CA HIS A 355 -28.71 -21.19 1.90
C HIS A 355 -27.77 -22.16 2.65
N PRO A 356 -28.25 -23.34 3.11
CA PRO A 356 -27.43 -24.29 3.88
C PRO A 356 -26.15 -24.76 3.19
N GLU A 357 -26.09 -24.72 1.85
CA GLU A 357 -24.89 -25.08 1.07
C GLU A 357 -23.70 -24.15 1.31
N HIS A 358 -23.94 -22.92 1.79
CA HIS A 358 -22.88 -22.00 2.21
C HIS A 358 -22.40 -22.33 3.62
N ALA A 359 -21.92 -23.57 3.81
CA ALA A 359 -21.59 -24.13 5.12
C ALA A 359 -20.58 -23.27 5.91
N PHE A 360 -19.55 -22.74 5.25
CA PHE A 360 -18.55 -21.87 5.88
C PHE A 360 -19.16 -20.58 6.42
N LEU A 361 -20.02 -19.92 5.64
CA LEU A 361 -20.73 -18.72 6.07
C LEU A 361 -21.61 -19.05 7.29
N CYS A 362 -22.42 -20.11 7.18
CA CYS A 362 -23.30 -20.57 8.28
C CYS A 362 -22.52 -20.84 9.56
N ILE A 363 -21.36 -21.51 9.49
CA ILE A 363 -20.50 -21.79 10.64
C ILE A 363 -20.02 -20.50 11.30
N ASN A 364 -19.53 -19.53 10.50
CA ASN A 364 -19.03 -18.26 11.02
C ASN A 364 -20.13 -17.43 11.68
N LEU A 365 -21.31 -17.37 11.06
CA LEU A 365 -22.49 -16.68 11.61
C LEU A 365 -22.92 -17.31 12.93
N ASN A 366 -23.09 -18.63 12.96
CA ASN A 366 -23.47 -19.36 14.17
C ASN A 366 -22.46 -19.13 15.32
N SER A 367 -21.17 -19.24 15.02
CA SER A 367 -20.12 -19.02 16.02
C SER A 367 -20.11 -17.59 16.54
N THR A 368 -20.31 -16.61 15.64
CA THR A 368 -20.41 -15.19 16.03
C THR A 368 -21.58 -14.96 16.98
N LEU A 369 -22.78 -15.42 16.61
CA LEU A 369 -23.99 -15.26 17.42
C LEU A 369 -23.90 -16.00 18.77
N PHE A 370 -23.24 -17.16 18.79
CA PHE A 370 -22.94 -17.88 20.02
C PHE A 370 -22.02 -17.09 20.95
N ASN A 371 -20.91 -16.54 20.45
CA ASN A 371 -19.97 -15.75 21.25
C ASN A 371 -20.63 -14.49 21.83
N LEU A 372 -21.58 -13.91 21.10
CA LEU A 372 -22.39 -12.78 21.53
C LEU A 372 -23.46 -13.17 22.57
N GLY A 373 -23.78 -14.46 22.72
CA GLY A 373 -24.81 -14.95 23.65
C GLY A 373 -26.23 -14.90 23.09
N LEU A 374 -26.38 -14.85 21.76
CA LEU A 374 -27.66 -14.66 21.08
C LEU A 374 -28.27 -15.97 20.57
N THR A 375 -27.51 -17.06 20.55
CA THR A 375 -28.06 -18.40 20.36
C THR A 375 -28.30 -19.03 21.73
N LYS A 376 -29.56 -19.33 22.05
CA LYS A 376 -29.85 -20.32 23.10
C LYS A 376 -29.31 -21.66 22.59
N CYS A 377 -28.56 -22.40 23.42
CA CYS A 377 -28.38 -23.82 23.17
C CYS A 377 -29.78 -24.43 23.04
N ASN A 378 -30.19 -24.77 21.82
CA ASN A 378 -31.11 -25.89 21.66
C ASN A 378 -30.28 -27.12 22.00
N SER A 379 -30.06 -27.35 23.30
CA SER A 379 -29.81 -28.69 23.78
C SER A 379 -30.97 -29.51 23.22
N LEU A 380 -30.64 -30.45 22.34
CA LEU A 380 -31.54 -31.50 21.92
C LEU A 380 -32.07 -32.13 23.21
N ALA A 381 -33.25 -31.68 23.65
CA ALA A 381 -34.13 -32.49 24.45
C ALA A 381 -34.55 -33.60 23.49
N ALA A 382 -33.74 -34.66 23.47
CA ALA A 382 -34.17 -35.93 22.94
C ALA A 382 -35.48 -36.25 23.67
N SER A 383 -36.57 -36.10 22.94
CA SER A 383 -37.87 -36.61 23.29
C SER A 383 -37.78 -38.13 23.34
N THR A 384 -37.37 -38.67 24.47
CA THR A 384 -37.76 -40.02 24.88
C THR A 384 -38.82 -39.84 25.95
N ASN A 385 -40.06 -39.78 25.50
CA ASN A 385 -41.24 -40.02 26.33
C ASN A 385 -41.42 -41.55 26.49
N PRO A 386 -42.08 -41.98 27.59
CA PRO A 386 -41.76 -43.19 28.36
C PRO A 386 -42.06 -44.53 27.69
#